data_AF-A0A7Y9LDF8-F1
#
_entry.id   AF-A0A7Y9LDF8-F1
#
_cell.length_a   1.000
_cell.length_b   1.000
_cell.length_c   1.000
_cell.angle_alpha   90.00
_cell.angle_beta   90.00
_cell.angle_gamma   90.00
#
_symmetry.space_group_name_H-M   'P 1'
#
loop_
_entity.id
_entity.type
_entity.pdbx_description
1 polymer ?
#
loop_
_entity_poly.entity_id
_entity_poly.type
_entity_poly.pdbx_seq_one_letter_code
_entity_poly.pdbx_strand_id
1 'polypeptide(L)'
;MAGGWSTTRRHVAEEITLLCPNHHSEKTRGFLPEKLVELADCRPANLQAASTPGYAMAYGDNAITVEIGTTEFTLKRGMKRFVGVVVHGIPLFSTRVESGRHLVSAVVLDLANQVQLLLDDNELRFKTRHWDAEFIGSTLTIRHGPRDVILRVRFSAPDRVIFDRGRLMCNGVEIDTAGQAGPFAFSRSKFEGRDAGIALGLHAKAIDASLRAENVIRKEGNWSDNRVGWLASDVRSSVSTRAEPFVRNWRIGPILDWKWIF
;
A
#
# COMPACT_ATOMS: atom_id res chain seq x y z
N MET A 1 -20.05 21.42 31.17
CA MET A 1 -19.66 20.47 32.24
C MET A 1 -19.40 19.15 31.55
N ALA A 2 -18.15 18.84 31.23
CA ALA A 2 -17.76 17.62 30.56
C ALA A 2 -17.17 16.68 31.63
N GLY A 3 -17.86 15.57 31.89
CA GLY A 3 -17.34 14.49 32.71
C GLY A 3 -16.82 13.43 31.77
N GLY A 4 -15.50 13.29 31.67
CA GLY A 4 -14.89 12.16 30.96
C GLY A 4 -15.28 10.82 31.62
N TRP A 5 -15.00 9.70 30.96
CA TRP A 5 -15.30 8.33 31.44
C TRP A 5 -15.03 8.09 32.94
N SER A 6 -13.98 8.72 33.48
CA SER A 6 -13.63 8.64 34.91
C SER A 6 -14.75 9.09 35.86
N THR A 7 -15.73 9.86 35.37
CA THR A 7 -16.83 10.43 36.14
C THR A 7 -18.20 9.84 35.77
N THR A 8 -18.49 9.61 34.48
CA THR A 8 -19.85 9.25 34.03
C THR A 8 -20.10 7.75 33.84
N ARG A 9 -19.05 6.91 33.70
CA ARG A 9 -19.12 5.44 33.53
C ARG A 9 -20.17 4.96 32.51
N ARG A 10 -20.42 5.74 31.47
CA ARG A 10 -21.35 5.41 30.36
C ARG A 10 -20.69 5.69 29.02
N HIS A 11 -21.06 4.94 27.99
CA HIS A 11 -20.58 5.16 26.62
C HIS A 11 -21.63 5.97 25.85
N VAL A 12 -21.60 7.29 26.01
CA VAL A 12 -22.40 8.24 25.21
C VAL A 12 -21.46 8.84 24.17
N ALA A 13 -21.82 8.75 22.88
CA ALA A 13 -20.91 9.11 21.78
C ALA A 13 -20.46 10.58 21.85
N GLU A 14 -21.35 11.47 22.30
CA GLU A 14 -21.10 12.90 22.48
C GLU A 14 -20.15 13.22 23.65
N GLU A 15 -19.85 12.24 24.51
CA GLU A 15 -18.96 12.38 25.68
C GLU A 15 -17.58 11.72 25.44
N ILE A 16 -17.35 11.20 24.23
CA ILE A 16 -16.12 10.48 23.86
C ILE A 16 -15.44 11.24 22.74
N THR A 17 -14.13 11.45 22.87
CA THR A 17 -13.31 11.89 21.74
C THR A 17 -12.24 10.89 21.38
N LEU A 18 -11.88 10.90 20.09
CA LEU A 18 -10.88 10.02 19.51
C LEU A 18 -9.53 10.74 19.45
N LEU A 19 -8.56 10.24 20.22
CA LEU A 19 -7.18 10.74 20.23
C LEU A 19 -6.24 9.70 19.60
N CYS A 20 -5.25 10.17 18.83
CA CYS A 20 -4.18 9.30 18.36
C CYS A 20 -3.28 8.87 19.54
N PRO A 21 -2.45 7.81 19.40
CA PRO A 21 -1.62 7.31 20.50
C PRO A 21 -0.72 8.36 21.15
N ASN A 22 -0.20 9.33 20.37
CA ASN A 22 0.64 10.39 20.90
C ASN A 22 -0.17 11.38 21.79
N HIS A 23 -1.24 11.96 21.25
CA HIS A 23 -2.09 12.89 22.01
C HIS A 23 -2.82 12.19 23.17
N HIS A 24 -3.14 10.90 23.03
CA HIS A 24 -3.64 10.08 24.13
C HIS A 24 -2.58 9.95 25.22
N SER A 25 -1.32 9.69 24.88
CA SER A 25 -0.21 9.66 25.84
C SER A 25 0.00 11.00 26.54
N GLU A 26 -0.01 12.10 25.79
CA GLU A 26 0.09 13.47 26.33
C GLU A 26 -1.09 13.80 27.24
N LYS A 27 -2.31 13.40 26.88
CA LYS A 27 -3.50 13.56 27.73
C LYS A 27 -3.38 12.76 29.02
N THR A 28 -2.99 11.49 28.94
CA THR A 28 -2.75 10.63 30.10
C THR A 28 -1.66 11.18 31.03
N ARG A 29 -0.63 11.82 30.46
CA ARG A 29 0.47 12.45 31.21
C ARG A 29 0.13 13.86 31.71
N GLY A 30 -1.04 14.40 31.38
CA GLY A 30 -1.46 15.75 31.77
C GLY A 30 -0.85 16.89 30.95
N PHE A 31 -0.10 16.58 29.89
CA PHE A 31 0.50 17.58 28.99
C PHE A 31 -0.50 18.16 27.98
N LEU A 32 -1.65 17.49 27.76
CA LEU A 32 -2.71 17.95 26.87
C LEU A 32 -3.96 18.43 27.65
N PRO A 33 -4.19 19.74 27.78
CA PRO A 33 -5.38 20.29 28.42
C PRO A 33 -6.69 19.89 27.72
N GLU A 34 -7.75 19.68 28.49
CA GLU A 34 -9.08 19.30 27.97
C GLU A 34 -9.66 20.34 27.00
N LYS A 35 -9.51 21.64 27.28
CA LYS A 35 -9.95 22.71 26.36
C LYS A 35 -9.29 22.63 24.98
N LEU A 36 -8.04 22.18 24.89
CA LEU A 36 -7.37 22.01 23.59
C LEU A 36 -7.93 20.79 22.83
N VAL A 37 -8.36 19.77 23.56
CA VAL A 37 -9.05 18.61 22.98
C VAL A 37 -10.43 19.02 22.44
N GLU A 38 -11.23 19.74 23.22
CA GLU A 38 -12.54 20.26 22.79
C GLU A 38 -12.44 21.18 21.55
N LEU A 39 -11.40 22.03 21.49
CA LEU A 39 -11.11 22.85 20.32
C LEU A 39 -10.73 22.02 19.09
N ALA A 40 -9.97 20.93 19.29
CA ALA A 40 -9.58 20.01 18.23
C ALA A 40 -10.78 19.18 17.73
N ASP A 41 -11.78 18.89 18.56
CA ASP A 41 -13.00 18.20 18.13
C ASP A 41 -13.81 19.02 17.13
N CYS A 42 -13.82 20.35 17.29
CA CYS A 42 -14.46 21.26 16.34
C CYS A 42 -13.73 21.34 14.99
N ARG A 43 -12.44 20.95 14.97
CA ARG A 43 -11.56 20.98 13.80
C ARG A 43 -10.62 19.77 13.81
N PRO A 44 -11.13 18.56 13.52
CA PRO A 44 -10.33 17.34 13.60
C PRO A 44 -9.18 17.39 12.59
N ALA A 45 -7.96 17.06 13.02
CA ALA A 45 -6.78 17.13 12.18
C ALA A 45 -6.85 16.17 10.98
N ASN A 46 -7.47 15.01 11.17
CA ASN A 46 -7.68 14.00 10.12
C ASN A 46 -8.65 14.44 9.01
N LEU A 47 -9.59 15.36 9.29
CA LEU A 47 -10.47 15.94 8.27
C LEU A 47 -9.78 17.04 7.47
N GLN A 48 -8.73 17.65 8.03
CA GLN A 48 -7.95 18.71 7.40
C GLN A 48 -6.76 18.17 6.60
N ALA A 49 -6.20 17.04 7.02
CA ALA A 49 -5.08 16.40 6.35
C ALA A 49 -5.56 15.41 5.28
N ALA A 50 -4.92 15.45 4.09
CA ALA A 50 -5.17 14.47 3.03
C ALA A 50 -4.65 13.06 3.36
N SER A 51 -3.68 12.96 4.28
CA SER A 51 -3.03 11.71 4.68
C SER A 51 -2.63 11.72 6.16
N THR A 52 -2.41 10.53 6.72
CA THR A 52 -1.88 10.37 8.07
C THR A 52 -0.37 10.67 8.15
N PRO A 53 0.16 11.03 9.33
CA PRO A 53 1.60 10.96 9.60
C PRO A 53 2.14 9.54 9.40
N GLY A 54 3.40 9.44 9.03
CA GLY A 54 4.08 8.18 8.78
C GLY A 54 4.24 7.28 10.00
N TYR A 55 4.07 5.97 9.82
CA TYR A 55 4.48 4.96 10.80
C TYR A 55 5.71 4.21 10.28
N ALA A 56 6.84 4.34 10.99
CA ALA A 56 8.09 3.69 10.61
C ALA A 56 8.15 2.23 11.07
N MET A 57 8.42 1.32 10.14
CA MET A 57 8.58 -0.12 10.42
C MET A 57 10.05 -0.54 10.41
N ALA A 58 10.38 -1.50 11.29
CA ALA A 58 11.72 -2.08 11.39
C ALA A 58 11.73 -3.51 10.84
N TYR A 59 12.57 -3.76 9.84
CA TYR A 59 12.88 -5.09 9.31
C TYR A 59 14.33 -5.45 9.65
N GLY A 60 14.60 -6.74 9.88
CA GLY A 60 15.93 -7.23 10.25
C GLY A 60 16.86 -7.41 9.03
N ASP A 61 18.11 -7.76 9.28
CA ASP A 61 19.23 -7.69 8.31
C ASP A 61 19.33 -8.91 7.35
N ASN A 62 18.30 -9.76 7.32
CA ASN A 62 18.26 -11.01 6.55
C ASN A 62 17.47 -10.83 5.23
N ALA A 63 17.33 -11.90 4.44
CA ALA A 63 16.44 -11.85 3.28
C ALA A 63 15.03 -11.38 3.68
N ILE A 64 14.45 -10.48 2.89
CA ILE A 64 13.08 -9.99 3.09
C ILE A 64 12.19 -10.58 2.00
N THR A 65 11.05 -11.11 2.43
CA THR A 65 10.06 -11.73 1.57
C THR A 65 8.79 -10.89 1.60
N VAL A 66 8.27 -10.58 0.42
CA VAL A 66 6.94 -10.01 0.31
C VAL A 66 6.02 -10.99 -0.38
N GLU A 67 4.88 -11.22 0.25
CA GLU A 67 3.89 -12.15 -0.20
C GLU A 67 2.70 -11.37 -0.74
N ILE A 68 2.32 -11.61 -1.99
CA ILE A 68 1.11 -11.07 -2.59
C ILE A 68 0.23 -12.26 -2.91
N GLY A 69 -0.83 -12.45 -2.12
CA GLY A 69 -1.68 -13.62 -2.23
C GLY A 69 -0.95 -14.90 -1.84
N THR A 70 -0.66 -15.76 -2.83
CA THR A 70 0.13 -16.99 -2.64
C THR A 70 1.46 -16.94 -3.39
N THR A 71 1.87 -15.75 -3.82
CA THR A 71 3.10 -15.53 -4.58
C THR A 71 4.12 -14.81 -3.71
N GLU A 72 5.34 -15.37 -3.65
CA GLU A 72 6.45 -14.86 -2.86
C GLU A 72 7.46 -14.10 -3.74
N PHE A 73 7.91 -12.96 -3.22
CA PHE A 73 8.87 -12.06 -3.81
C PHE A 73 10.02 -11.84 -2.84
N THR A 74 11.18 -12.46 -3.09
CA THR A 74 12.26 -12.50 -2.09
C THR A 74 13.49 -11.72 -2.56
N LEU A 75 13.89 -10.74 -1.77
CA LEU A 75 15.19 -10.10 -1.90
C LEU A 75 16.24 -10.96 -1.20
N LYS A 76 17.06 -11.66 -2.00
CA LYS A 76 18.13 -12.51 -1.48
C LYS A 76 19.27 -11.69 -0.86
N ARG A 77 19.96 -12.33 0.08
CA ARG A 77 21.20 -11.79 0.67
C ARG A 77 22.20 -11.46 -0.44
N GLY A 78 22.82 -10.28 -0.34
CA GLY A 78 23.78 -9.78 -1.32
C GLY A 78 23.17 -8.98 -2.47
N MET A 79 21.84 -9.05 -2.67
CA MET A 79 21.14 -8.15 -3.57
C MET A 79 20.81 -6.83 -2.87
N LYS A 80 20.97 -5.72 -3.59
CA LYS A 80 20.65 -4.39 -3.06
C LYS A 80 19.19 -3.98 -3.24
N ARG A 81 18.46 -4.64 -4.15
CA ARG A 81 17.10 -4.26 -4.53
C ARG A 81 16.38 -5.38 -5.27
N PHE A 82 15.05 -5.33 -5.25
CA PHE A 82 14.16 -6.19 -6.00
C PHE A 82 12.80 -5.50 -6.16
N VAL A 83 12.23 -5.50 -7.36
CA VAL A 83 10.87 -5.00 -7.64
C VAL A 83 9.95 -6.21 -7.81
N GLY A 84 8.98 -6.43 -6.92
CA GLY A 84 8.11 -7.61 -7.10
C GLY A 84 7.20 -7.47 -8.31
N VAL A 85 6.49 -6.34 -8.40
CA VAL A 85 5.52 -6.08 -9.46
C VAL A 85 5.70 -4.68 -9.99
N VAL A 86 5.82 -4.54 -11.32
CA VAL A 86 5.83 -3.26 -12.03
C VAL A 86 4.77 -3.27 -13.11
N VAL A 87 3.98 -2.19 -13.18
CA VAL A 87 2.91 -2.01 -14.16
C VAL A 87 3.13 -0.71 -14.90
N HIS A 88 3.30 -0.75 -16.23
CA HIS A 88 3.57 0.43 -17.06
C HIS A 88 4.74 1.30 -16.55
N GLY A 89 5.73 0.67 -15.94
CA GLY A 89 6.88 1.34 -15.34
C GLY A 89 6.63 1.89 -13.94
N ILE A 90 5.47 1.67 -13.33
CA ILE A 90 5.19 2.06 -11.95
C ILE A 90 5.41 0.83 -11.05
N PRO A 91 6.39 0.86 -10.13
CA PRO A 91 6.60 -0.25 -9.19
C PRO A 91 5.47 -0.23 -8.16
N LEU A 92 4.64 -1.28 -8.15
CA LEU A 92 3.58 -1.43 -7.15
C LEU A 92 4.12 -1.95 -5.83
N PHE A 93 5.20 -2.72 -5.91
CA PHE A 93 5.93 -3.23 -4.76
C PHE A 93 7.43 -3.31 -5.07
N SER A 94 8.26 -2.84 -4.14
CA SER A 94 9.70 -2.96 -4.21
C SER A 94 10.33 -3.05 -2.84
N THR A 95 11.53 -3.61 -2.80
CA THR A 95 12.37 -3.62 -1.61
C THR A 95 13.81 -3.31 -1.98
N ARG A 96 14.51 -2.64 -1.09
CA ARG A 96 15.92 -2.28 -1.23
C ARG A 96 16.65 -2.36 0.10
N VAL A 97 17.97 -2.53 0.06
CA VAL A 97 18.84 -2.42 1.22
C VAL A 97 19.58 -1.09 1.17
N GLU A 98 19.45 -0.29 2.23
CA GLU A 98 20.20 0.96 2.40
C GLU A 98 20.78 0.99 3.81
N SER A 99 22.09 1.24 3.91
CA SER A 99 22.81 1.28 5.21
C SER A 99 22.55 0.06 6.10
N GLY A 100 22.46 -1.13 5.49
CA GLY A 100 22.19 -2.40 6.19
C GLY A 100 20.72 -2.64 6.56
N ARG A 101 19.82 -1.69 6.27
CA ARG A 101 18.39 -1.82 6.59
C ARG A 101 17.58 -2.19 5.37
N HIS A 102 16.61 -3.08 5.54
CA HIS A 102 15.62 -3.40 4.53
C HIS A 102 14.56 -2.31 4.51
N LEU A 103 14.41 -1.68 3.34
CA LEU A 103 13.38 -0.70 3.06
C LEU A 103 12.38 -1.31 2.11
N VAL A 104 11.11 -1.22 2.50
CA VAL A 104 9.98 -1.75 1.76
C VAL A 104 9.16 -0.59 1.27
N SER A 105 8.82 -0.61 -0.01
CA SER A 105 7.93 0.36 -0.62
C SER A 105 6.81 -0.33 -1.39
N ALA A 106 5.58 0.15 -1.24
CA ALA A 106 4.42 -0.34 -1.95
C ALA A 106 3.45 0.80 -2.23
N VAL A 107 2.75 0.74 -3.36
CA VAL A 107 1.67 1.69 -3.67
C VAL A 107 0.43 0.91 -4.07
N VAL A 108 -0.70 1.31 -3.47
CA VAL A 108 -2.02 0.79 -3.82
C VAL A 108 -2.84 1.94 -4.38
N LEU A 109 -3.21 1.83 -5.64
CA LEU A 109 -4.01 2.82 -6.35
C LEU A 109 -5.45 2.32 -6.50
N ASP A 110 -6.37 3.25 -6.75
CA ASP A 110 -7.72 2.93 -7.22
C ASP A 110 -7.80 2.92 -8.77
N LEU A 111 -9.01 2.73 -9.30
CA LEU A 111 -9.28 2.75 -10.75
C LEU A 111 -8.98 4.11 -11.41
N ALA A 112 -9.03 5.20 -10.65
CA ALA A 112 -8.69 6.55 -11.11
C ALA A 112 -7.19 6.86 -10.90
N ASN A 113 -6.36 5.84 -10.62
CA ASN A 113 -4.94 5.95 -10.29
C ASN A 113 -4.64 6.85 -9.09
N GLN A 114 -5.60 7.05 -8.18
CA GLN A 114 -5.38 7.80 -6.96
C GLN A 114 -4.81 6.88 -5.89
N VAL A 115 -3.79 7.35 -5.17
CA VAL A 115 -3.15 6.62 -4.09
C VAL A 115 -4.12 6.42 -2.93
N GLN A 116 -4.41 5.17 -2.61
CA GLN A 116 -5.20 4.77 -1.45
C GLN A 116 -4.31 4.47 -0.25
N LEU A 117 -3.15 3.84 -0.51
CA LEU A 117 -2.10 3.56 0.46
C LEU A 117 -0.74 3.70 -0.22
N LEU A 118 0.19 4.27 0.54
CA LEU A 118 1.60 4.37 0.23
C LEU A 118 2.38 3.81 1.41
N LEU A 119 3.20 2.81 1.15
CA LEU A 119 4.31 2.43 1.98
C LEU A 119 5.57 2.96 1.29
N ASP A 120 6.26 3.91 1.90
CA ASP A 120 7.45 4.55 1.33
C ASP A 120 8.63 4.32 2.28
N ASP A 121 9.57 3.47 1.89
CA ASP A 121 10.74 3.10 2.69
C ASP A 121 10.41 2.81 4.17
N ASN A 122 9.50 1.86 4.40
CA ASN A 122 8.96 1.46 5.70
C ASN A 122 8.04 2.47 6.38
N GLU A 123 7.74 3.61 5.76
CA GLU A 123 6.81 4.60 6.27
C GLU A 123 5.40 4.40 5.67
N LEU A 124 4.44 4.04 6.51
CA LEU A 124 3.05 3.86 6.08
C LEU A 124 2.27 5.18 6.06
N ARG A 125 1.64 5.49 4.93
CA ARG A 125 0.71 6.62 4.71
C ARG A 125 -0.54 6.13 3.98
N PHE A 126 -1.72 6.61 4.37
CA PHE A 126 -2.97 6.28 3.67
C PHE A 126 -3.92 7.48 3.64
N LYS A 127 -4.86 7.45 2.69
CA LYS A 127 -5.83 8.52 2.48
C LYS A 127 -6.86 8.55 3.62
N THR A 128 -7.23 9.73 4.10
CA THR A 128 -8.18 9.90 5.21
C THR A 128 -9.65 9.74 4.82
N ARG A 129 -9.96 9.68 3.51
CA ARG A 129 -11.33 9.54 2.98
C ARG A 129 -11.84 8.09 2.89
N HIS A 130 -11.09 7.11 3.39
CA HIS A 130 -11.58 5.73 3.45
C HIS A 130 -12.68 5.58 4.50
N TRP A 131 -13.63 4.67 4.27
CA TRP A 131 -14.70 4.39 5.22
C TRP A 131 -14.15 4.00 6.59
N ASP A 132 -13.14 3.12 6.58
CA ASP A 132 -12.45 2.67 7.79
C ASP A 132 -11.04 2.16 7.44
N ALA A 133 -10.05 2.57 8.24
CA ALA A 133 -8.68 2.11 8.17
C ALA A 133 -8.25 1.69 9.58
N GLU A 134 -8.05 0.40 9.75
CA GLU A 134 -7.84 -0.22 11.05
C GLU A 134 -6.45 -0.87 11.10
N PHE A 135 -5.65 -0.47 12.08
CA PHE A 135 -4.34 -1.08 12.34
C PHE A 135 -4.38 -1.81 13.68
N ILE A 136 -4.67 -3.12 13.66
CA ILE A 136 -4.70 -3.97 14.87
C ILE A 136 -3.49 -4.88 14.88
N GLY A 137 -2.71 -4.79 15.96
CA GLY A 137 -1.49 -5.56 16.14
C GLY A 137 -0.49 -5.24 15.02
N SER A 138 -0.32 -6.18 14.10
CA SER A 138 0.54 -6.03 12.92
C SER A 138 -0.22 -6.06 11.60
N THR A 139 -1.55 -5.94 11.64
CA THR A 139 -2.41 -6.01 10.45
C THR A 139 -3.08 -4.67 10.18
N LEU A 140 -2.81 -4.10 9.01
CA LEU A 140 -3.55 -2.99 8.45
C LEU A 140 -4.69 -3.51 7.58
N THR A 141 -5.90 -3.03 7.81
CA THR A 141 -7.08 -3.30 6.96
C THR A 141 -7.69 -1.99 6.49
N ILE A 142 -7.89 -1.83 5.19
CA ILE A 142 -8.56 -0.67 4.58
C ILE A 142 -9.85 -1.12 3.91
N ARG A 143 -10.94 -0.41 4.16
CA ARG A 143 -12.29 -0.72 3.67
C ARG A 143 -12.90 0.43 2.88
N HIS A 144 -13.62 0.10 1.80
CA HIS A 144 -14.46 1.07 1.08
C HIS A 144 -15.83 1.23 1.73
N GLY A 145 -16.28 0.22 2.47
CA GLY A 145 -17.57 0.17 3.14
C GLY A 145 -17.71 -1.07 4.01
N PRO A 146 -18.88 -1.27 4.62
CA PRO A 146 -19.14 -2.45 5.44
C PRO A 146 -18.85 -3.75 4.67
N ARG A 147 -17.92 -4.56 5.20
CA ARG A 147 -17.47 -5.86 4.63
C ARG A 147 -16.71 -5.78 3.30
N ASP A 148 -16.49 -4.59 2.72
CA ASP A 148 -15.70 -4.41 1.49
C ASP A 148 -14.25 -4.05 1.81
N VAL A 149 -13.42 -5.08 2.02
CA VAL A 149 -11.97 -4.93 2.25
C VAL A 149 -11.28 -4.70 0.91
N ILE A 150 -10.73 -3.50 0.73
CA ILE A 150 -9.94 -3.14 -0.45
C ILE A 150 -8.54 -3.74 -0.35
N LEU A 151 -7.99 -3.70 0.85
CA LEU A 151 -6.61 -4.08 1.13
C LEU A 151 -6.48 -4.56 2.57
N ARG A 152 -5.74 -5.63 2.76
CA ARG A 152 -5.26 -6.06 4.06
C ARG A 152 -3.80 -6.49 3.93
N VAL A 153 -2.99 -5.91 4.80
CA VAL A 153 -1.54 -6.09 4.82
C VAL A 153 -1.13 -6.48 6.24
N ARG A 154 -0.36 -7.56 6.36
CA ARG A 154 0.21 -8.03 7.61
C ARG A 154 1.72 -7.85 7.59
N PHE A 155 2.22 -7.14 8.60
CA PHE A 155 3.64 -6.89 8.79
C PHE A 155 4.19 -7.93 9.76
N SER A 156 4.86 -8.95 9.21
CA SER A 156 5.47 -10.02 10.00
C SER A 156 6.97 -9.77 10.10
N ALA A 157 7.35 -8.79 10.93
CA ALA A 157 8.75 -8.56 11.24
C ALA A 157 9.40 -9.83 11.83
N PRO A 158 10.69 -10.09 11.56
CA PRO A 158 11.64 -9.18 10.91
C PRO A 158 11.73 -9.29 9.38
N ASP A 159 11.10 -10.27 8.75
CA ASP A 159 11.47 -10.70 7.38
C ASP A 159 10.31 -10.71 6.37
N ARG A 160 9.08 -10.36 6.77
CA ARG A 160 7.90 -10.53 5.91
C ARG A 160 6.92 -9.36 5.87
N VAL A 161 6.39 -9.11 4.68
CA VAL A 161 5.20 -8.27 4.43
C VAL A 161 4.22 -9.07 3.59
N ILE A 162 2.98 -9.22 4.07
CA ILE A 162 2.02 -10.14 3.47
C ILE A 162 0.75 -9.36 3.08
N PHE A 163 0.50 -9.27 1.78
CA PHE A 163 -0.72 -8.73 1.18
C PHE A 163 -1.73 -9.86 1.01
N ASP A 164 -2.47 -10.16 2.07
CA ASP A 164 -3.35 -11.34 2.14
C ASP A 164 -4.68 -11.13 1.42
N ARG A 165 -5.11 -9.87 1.24
CA ARG A 165 -6.27 -9.50 0.44
C ARG A 165 -6.03 -8.14 -0.18
N GLY A 166 -6.35 -7.99 -1.46
CA GLY A 166 -6.05 -6.77 -2.18
C GLY A 166 -6.53 -6.82 -3.61
N ARG A 167 -7.02 -5.69 -4.11
CA ARG A 167 -7.12 -5.42 -5.55
C ARG A 167 -6.11 -4.34 -5.87
N LEU A 168 -4.95 -4.74 -6.38
CA LEU A 168 -3.91 -3.79 -6.77
C LEU A 168 -4.25 -3.28 -8.17
N MET A 169 -4.53 -1.98 -8.27
CA MET A 169 -4.83 -1.34 -9.53
C MET A 169 -3.69 -0.45 -9.98
N CYS A 170 -3.42 -0.43 -11.28
CA CYS A 170 -2.52 0.53 -11.90
C CYS A 170 -2.81 0.66 -13.39
N ASN A 171 -3.17 1.86 -13.85
CA ASN A 171 -3.46 2.16 -15.25
C ASN A 171 -4.44 1.16 -15.88
N GLY A 172 -5.51 0.83 -15.15
CA GLY A 172 -6.54 -0.14 -15.54
C GLY A 172 -6.15 -1.62 -15.40
N VAL A 173 -4.91 -1.96 -15.06
CA VAL A 173 -4.48 -3.35 -14.84
C VAL A 173 -4.79 -3.77 -13.41
N GLU A 174 -5.62 -4.81 -13.25
CA GLU A 174 -6.02 -5.37 -11.95
C GLU A 174 -5.26 -6.65 -11.64
N ILE A 175 -4.66 -6.64 -10.45
CA ILE A 175 -4.03 -7.80 -9.84
C ILE A 175 -4.82 -8.11 -8.57
N ASP A 176 -5.47 -9.27 -8.59
CA ASP A 176 -6.22 -9.79 -7.44
C ASP A 176 -5.32 -10.68 -6.60
N THR A 177 -5.07 -10.28 -5.35
CA THR A 177 -4.22 -11.07 -4.44
C THR A 177 -4.92 -12.33 -3.94
N ALA A 178 -6.25 -12.43 -4.02
CA ALA A 178 -6.97 -13.67 -3.67
C ALA A 178 -6.87 -14.73 -4.78
N GLY A 179 -6.42 -14.35 -5.98
CA GLY A 179 -6.25 -15.26 -7.12
C GLY A 179 -7.56 -15.83 -7.67
N GLN A 180 -8.71 -15.16 -7.47
CA GLN A 180 -10.01 -15.74 -7.79
C GLN A 180 -10.83 -14.99 -8.85
N ALA A 181 -10.52 -13.74 -9.23
CA ALA A 181 -11.42 -13.02 -10.16
C ALA A 181 -10.81 -11.97 -11.11
N GLY A 182 -9.50 -11.69 -11.05
CA GLY A 182 -8.85 -10.70 -11.93
C GLY A 182 -8.30 -11.28 -13.25
N PRO A 183 -8.13 -10.48 -14.31
CA PRO A 183 -7.50 -10.92 -15.56
C PRO A 183 -6.02 -11.31 -15.37
N PHE A 184 -5.38 -10.80 -14.31
CA PHE A 184 -4.06 -11.22 -13.87
C PHE A 184 -4.15 -11.81 -12.46
N ALA A 185 -4.12 -13.14 -12.40
CA ALA A 185 -3.99 -13.90 -11.17
C ALA A 185 -2.67 -14.68 -11.21
N PHE A 186 -1.80 -14.44 -10.23
CA PHE A 186 -0.61 -15.26 -10.01
C PHE A 186 -0.71 -15.92 -8.65
N SER A 187 -0.58 -17.23 -8.65
CA SER A 187 -0.68 -18.03 -7.44
C SER A 187 0.49 -19.00 -7.33
N ARG A 188 0.87 -19.33 -6.09
CA ARG A 188 1.86 -20.35 -5.74
C ARG A 188 3.18 -20.23 -6.51
N SER A 189 3.61 -19.00 -6.76
CA SER A 189 4.82 -18.69 -7.51
C SER A 189 5.89 -18.10 -6.59
N LYS A 190 7.17 -18.32 -6.89
CA LYS A 190 8.29 -17.74 -6.16
C LYS A 190 9.20 -17.00 -7.13
N PHE A 191 9.50 -15.75 -6.81
CA PHE A 191 10.35 -14.87 -7.62
C PHE A 191 11.56 -14.42 -6.82
N GLU A 192 12.74 -14.69 -7.38
CA GLU A 192 14.03 -14.38 -6.77
C GLU A 192 15.03 -13.96 -7.86
N GLY A 193 15.96 -13.06 -7.56
CA GLY A 193 17.22 -12.95 -8.32
C GLY A 193 17.25 -12.09 -9.58
N ARG A 194 16.17 -11.42 -9.98
CA ARG A 194 16.15 -10.44 -11.10
C ARG A 194 15.85 -9.01 -10.64
N ASP A 195 15.95 -8.03 -11.53
CA ASP A 195 15.54 -6.65 -11.22
C ASP A 195 14.04 -6.59 -10.86
N ALA A 196 13.20 -7.36 -11.56
CA ALA A 196 11.78 -7.51 -11.25
C ALA A 196 11.26 -8.95 -11.24
N GLY A 197 10.24 -9.22 -10.42
CA GLY A 197 9.47 -10.47 -10.47
C GLY A 197 8.54 -10.50 -11.68
N ILE A 198 7.62 -9.54 -11.73
CA ILE A 198 6.56 -9.44 -12.74
C ILE A 198 6.56 -8.04 -13.35
N ALA A 199 6.58 -7.97 -14.68
CA ALA A 199 6.44 -6.74 -15.46
C ALA A 199 5.21 -6.82 -16.39
N LEU A 200 4.26 -5.90 -16.18
CA LEU A 200 3.02 -5.81 -16.94
C LEU A 200 2.93 -4.48 -17.70
N GLY A 201 2.50 -4.54 -18.95
CA GLY A 201 2.34 -3.39 -19.83
C GLY A 201 3.61 -2.97 -20.56
N LEU A 202 3.50 -1.87 -21.31
CA LEU A 202 4.63 -1.26 -22.00
C LEU A 202 5.52 -0.48 -21.01
N HIS A 203 6.83 -0.64 -21.17
CA HIS A 203 7.83 0.06 -20.38
C HIS A 203 8.76 0.83 -21.32
N ALA A 204 9.00 2.12 -21.01
CA ALA A 204 9.89 2.96 -21.81
C ALA A 204 11.35 2.45 -21.85
N LYS A 205 11.72 1.59 -20.89
CA LYS A 205 13.01 0.93 -20.81
C LYS A 205 12.79 -0.55 -20.55
N ALA A 206 13.68 -1.39 -21.09
CA ALA A 206 13.67 -2.82 -20.81
C ALA A 206 13.82 -3.04 -19.29
N ILE A 207 12.93 -3.87 -18.74
CA ILE A 207 12.98 -4.33 -17.36
C ILE A 207 13.34 -5.81 -17.40
N ASP A 208 14.42 -6.19 -16.72
CA ASP A 208 14.75 -7.60 -16.52
C ASP A 208 13.79 -8.20 -15.49
N ALA A 209 12.69 -8.77 -15.99
CA ALA A 209 11.65 -9.38 -15.19
C ALA A 209 11.63 -10.90 -15.40
N SER A 210 11.31 -11.66 -14.35
CA SER A 210 11.12 -13.11 -14.47
C SER A 210 9.88 -13.45 -15.30
N LEU A 211 8.83 -12.66 -15.21
CA LEU A 211 7.62 -12.76 -16.04
C LEU A 211 7.29 -11.41 -16.67
N ARG A 212 6.97 -11.42 -17.97
CA ARG A 212 6.62 -10.21 -18.72
C ARG A 212 5.40 -10.41 -19.61
N ALA A 213 4.48 -9.45 -19.56
CA ALA A 213 3.36 -9.33 -20.50
C ALA A 213 3.20 -7.87 -20.93
N GLU A 214 3.32 -7.58 -22.23
CA GLU A 214 3.28 -6.21 -22.75
C GLU A 214 1.85 -5.76 -23.10
N ASN A 215 1.06 -6.67 -23.67
CA ASN A 215 -0.35 -6.44 -23.99
C ASN A 215 -1.21 -6.97 -22.84
N VAL A 216 -1.72 -6.05 -22.03
CA VAL A 216 -2.45 -6.39 -20.81
C VAL A 216 -3.89 -5.91 -20.88
N ILE A 217 -4.81 -6.77 -20.43
CA ILE A 217 -6.23 -6.43 -20.32
C ILE A 217 -6.40 -5.29 -19.32
N ARG A 218 -7.22 -4.30 -19.68
CA ARG A 218 -7.49 -3.13 -18.84
C ARG A 218 -8.96 -3.02 -18.52
N LYS A 219 -9.23 -2.59 -17.29
CA LYS A 219 -10.53 -2.18 -16.82
C LYS A 219 -10.75 -0.72 -17.21
N GLU A 220 -11.88 -0.43 -17.84
CA GLU A 220 -12.35 0.93 -18.06
C GLU A 220 -13.69 1.13 -17.32
N GLY A 221 -13.86 2.31 -16.70
CA GLY A 221 -15.08 2.68 -15.96
C GLY A 221 -14.80 3.58 -14.76
N ASN A 222 -15.79 4.41 -14.40
CA ASN A 222 -15.74 5.31 -13.24
C ASN A 222 -16.47 4.63 -12.07
N TRP A 223 -15.93 4.67 -10.84
CA TRP A 223 -16.52 3.97 -9.67
C TRP A 223 -17.97 4.43 -9.36
N SER A 224 -18.33 5.65 -9.79
CA SER A 224 -19.65 6.26 -9.61
C SER A 224 -20.71 5.80 -10.60
N ASP A 225 -20.33 5.09 -11.67
CA ASP A 225 -21.24 4.63 -12.70
C ASP A 225 -21.10 3.11 -12.80
N ASN A 226 -22.17 2.37 -12.52
CA ASN A 226 -22.17 0.91 -12.29
C ASN A 226 -21.90 0.08 -13.58
N ARG A 227 -21.18 0.65 -14.56
CA ARG A 227 -20.83 0.09 -15.87
C ARG A 227 -19.31 -0.03 -15.96
N VAL A 228 -18.77 -1.08 -15.35
CA VAL A 228 -17.34 -1.40 -15.44
C VAL A 228 -17.16 -2.59 -16.37
N GLY A 229 -16.33 -2.45 -17.40
CA GLY A 229 -16.08 -3.47 -18.42
C GLY A 229 -14.59 -3.73 -18.63
N TRP A 230 -14.27 -4.90 -19.21
CA TRP A 230 -12.90 -5.26 -19.61
C TRP A 230 -12.77 -5.09 -21.13
N LEU A 231 -11.76 -4.35 -21.58
CA LEU A 231 -11.38 -4.34 -22.99
C LEU A 231 -10.26 -5.37 -23.19
N ALA A 232 -10.55 -6.39 -24.00
CA ALA A 232 -9.53 -7.30 -24.48
C ALA A 232 -8.69 -6.58 -25.54
N SER A 233 -7.41 -6.36 -25.25
CA SER A 233 -6.39 -6.18 -26.29
C SER A 233 -5.62 -7.50 -26.41
N ASP A 234 -5.17 -7.84 -27.62
CA ASP A 234 -4.52 -9.11 -27.93
C ASP A 234 -3.36 -9.43 -26.97
N VAL A 235 -3.61 -10.28 -25.99
CA VAL A 235 -2.63 -10.66 -24.96
C VAL A 235 -1.55 -11.52 -25.62
N ARG A 236 -0.34 -10.95 -25.77
CA ARG A 236 0.88 -11.71 -26.09
C ARG A 236 1.72 -11.78 -24.82
N SER A 237 1.77 -12.95 -24.19
CA SER A 237 2.73 -13.24 -23.12
C SER A 237 4.01 -13.80 -23.74
N SER A 238 5.16 -13.22 -23.42
CA SER A 238 6.47 -13.77 -23.79
C SER A 238 7.30 -14.01 -22.55
N VAL A 239 7.72 -15.25 -22.32
CA VAL A 239 8.70 -15.57 -21.27
C VAL A 239 10.09 -15.27 -21.83
N SER A 240 10.68 -14.14 -21.42
CA SER A 240 12.06 -13.80 -21.79
C SER A 240 13.03 -14.34 -20.75
N THR A 241 13.99 -15.16 -21.20
CA THR A 241 15.06 -15.74 -20.37
C THR A 241 16.37 -14.97 -20.41
N ARG A 242 16.45 -13.83 -21.11
CA ARG A 242 17.66 -12.99 -21.14
C ARG A 242 17.33 -11.50 -21.13
N ALA A 243 17.85 -10.78 -20.15
CA ALA A 243 18.05 -9.35 -20.22
C ALA A 243 19.30 -8.95 -19.42
N GLU A 244 19.99 -7.92 -19.91
CA GLU A 244 21.19 -7.35 -19.29
C GLU A 244 20.84 -6.51 -18.04
N PRO A 245 21.76 -6.39 -17.06
CA PRO A 245 21.49 -5.72 -15.79
C PRO A 245 21.20 -4.23 -15.98
N PHE A 246 19.99 -3.78 -15.60
CA PHE A 246 19.53 -2.41 -15.81
C PHE A 246 19.72 -1.55 -14.54
N VAL A 247 20.87 -0.87 -14.42
CA VAL A 247 21.20 -0.03 -13.24
C VAL A 247 20.59 1.38 -13.35
N ARG A 248 19.55 1.69 -12.56
CA ARG A 248 19.24 3.06 -12.01
C ARG A 248 18.37 3.03 -10.75
N ASN A 249 18.58 4.02 -9.88
CA ASN A 249 17.87 4.30 -8.63
C ASN A 249 16.35 4.46 -8.83
N TRP A 250 15.58 3.40 -8.62
CA TRP A 250 14.15 3.50 -8.39
C TRP A 250 13.95 3.75 -6.90
N ARG A 251 13.73 5.02 -6.53
CA ARG A 251 12.75 5.27 -5.47
C ARG A 251 11.38 5.15 -6.13
N ILE A 252 10.30 4.99 -5.34
CA ILE A 252 9.05 5.61 -5.78
C ILE A 252 9.41 7.09 -5.89
N GLY A 253 9.88 7.53 -7.06
CA GLY A 253 10.13 8.94 -7.32
C GLY A 253 8.81 9.69 -7.13
N PRO A 254 8.79 11.02 -7.22
CA PRO A 254 7.55 11.77 -7.26
C PRO A 254 6.79 11.41 -8.55
N ILE A 255 6.12 10.26 -8.57
CA ILE A 255 5.30 9.76 -9.70
C ILE A 255 3.94 10.46 -9.72
N LEU A 256 3.71 11.39 -8.79
CA LEU A 256 2.75 12.45 -8.93
C LEU A 256 3.50 13.74 -8.60
N ASP A 257 3.50 14.71 -9.51
CA ASP A 257 3.80 16.10 -9.18
C ASP A 257 2.76 16.47 -8.10
N TRP A 258 3.19 16.62 -6.83
CA TRP A 258 2.32 16.92 -5.68
C TRP A 258 1.84 18.38 -5.75
N LYS A 259 1.25 18.77 -6.88
CA LYS A 259 0.62 20.07 -7.07
C LYS A 259 -0.75 20.02 -6.41
N TRP A 260 -0.80 20.61 -5.22
CA TRP A 260 -2.01 21.18 -4.66
C TRP A 260 -2.70 22.01 -5.75
N ILE A 261 -3.85 21.53 -6.23
CA ILE A 261 -4.82 22.38 -6.89
C ILE A 261 -5.93 22.59 -5.87
N PHE A 262 -6.12 23.87 -5.55
CA PHE A 262 -7.06 24.44 -4.58
C PHE A 262 -8.48 23.89 -4.69
#